data_AF-A0A2P6F994-F1
#
_entry.id   AF-A0A2P6F994-F1
#
_cell.length_a   1.000
_cell.length_b   1.000
_cell.length_c   1.000
_cell.angle_alpha   90.00
_cell.angle_beta   90.00
_cell.angle_gamma   90.00
#
_symmetry.space_group_name_H-M   'P 1'
#
loop_
_entity.id
_entity.type
_entity.pdbx_description
1 polymer ?
#
loop_
_entity_poly.entity_id
_entity_poly.type
_entity_poly.pdbx_seq_one_letter_code
_entity_poly.pdbx_strand_id
1 'polypeptide(L)'
;MNGGYKSQSLKDLKLVVSKIDYVFRKPLELIKNFKDELNFIRKDILNLENNIKNNHDSLKNNVINIQFQKQNEIIENHKKEQFLEIKSIAKQEQELKIITSNFRKDKLLIKDIEVIGINDDFLQKADKLELINLIKNYLTIDEQIVKNEIKDQWDSNKDINLIGVKGINFKINKGEK
;
A
#
# COMPACT_ATOMS: atom_id res chain seq x y z
N MET A 1 2.30 -12.86 113.96
CA MET A 1 1.29 -11.80 114.11
C MET A 1 0.69 -11.52 112.75
N ASN A 2 -0.61 -11.76 112.59
CA ASN A 2 -1.35 -11.61 111.34
C ASN A 2 -1.28 -10.16 110.86
N GLY A 3 -0.58 -9.93 109.74
CA GLY A 3 -0.57 -8.66 109.04
C GLY A 3 -1.96 -8.37 108.50
N GLY A 4 -2.71 -7.53 109.20
CA GLY A 4 -4.07 -7.16 108.82
C GLY A 4 -4.07 -6.43 107.47
N TYR A 5 -4.52 -7.12 106.42
CA TYR A 5 -5.01 -6.45 105.24
C TYR A 5 -6.20 -5.58 105.67
N LYS A 6 -6.04 -4.25 105.62
CA LYS A 6 -7.18 -3.33 105.76
C LYS A 6 -8.15 -3.65 104.64
N SER A 7 -9.33 -4.16 104.98
CA SER A 7 -10.39 -4.37 103.99
C SER A 7 -10.84 -3.01 103.46
N GLN A 8 -10.45 -2.65 102.23
CA GLN A 8 -11.08 -1.52 101.55
C GLN A 8 -12.58 -1.81 101.47
N SER A 9 -13.41 -0.84 101.87
CA SER A 9 -14.84 -1.01 101.73
C SER A 9 -15.22 -0.94 100.25
N LEU A 10 -16.30 -1.63 99.87
CA LEU A 10 -16.86 -1.57 98.51
C LEU A 10 -17.19 -0.12 98.08
N LYS A 11 -17.43 0.78 99.05
CA LYS A 11 -17.64 2.22 98.82
C LYS A 11 -16.35 2.93 98.41
N ASP A 12 -15.22 2.57 99.02
CA ASP A 12 -13.91 3.14 98.69
C ASP A 12 -13.47 2.76 97.28
N LEU A 13 -13.71 1.50 96.88
CA LEU A 13 -13.46 1.03 95.52
C LEU A 13 -14.33 1.75 94.49
N LYS A 14 -15.63 1.93 94.76
CA LYS A 14 -16.53 2.70 93.87
C LYS A 14 -16.06 4.15 93.71
N LEU A 15 -15.62 4.79 94.79
CA LEU A 15 -15.13 6.17 94.76
C LEU A 15 -13.85 6.31 93.93
N VAL A 16 -12.92 5.36 94.05
CA VAL A 16 -11.68 5.34 93.24
C VAL A 16 -12.00 5.16 91.76
N VAL A 17 -12.88 4.22 91.42
CA VAL A 17 -13.32 4.00 90.03
C VAL A 17 -13.98 5.25 89.45
N SER A 18 -14.86 5.91 90.20
CA SER A 18 -15.50 7.16 89.73
C SER A 18 -14.50 8.31 89.51
N LYS A 19 -13.45 8.41 90.34
CA LYS A 19 -12.39 9.40 90.14
C LYS A 19 -11.55 9.10 88.90
N ILE A 20 -11.21 7.83 88.67
CA ILE A 20 -10.50 7.37 87.47
C ILE A 20 -11.35 7.72 86.23
N ASP A 21 -12.62 7.33 86.21
CA ASP A 21 -13.53 7.63 85.10
C ASP A 21 -13.63 9.14 84.81
N TYR A 22 -13.71 9.97 85.86
CA TYR A 22 -13.75 11.42 85.71
C TYR A 22 -12.46 12.00 85.11
N VAL A 23 -11.29 11.52 85.58
CA VAL A 23 -9.98 11.99 85.10
C VAL A 23 -9.75 11.58 83.64
N PHE A 24 -10.16 10.38 83.24
CA PHE A 24 -9.90 9.87 81.88
C PHE A 24 -10.98 10.20 80.85
N ARG A 25 -12.19 10.60 81.25
CA ARG A 25 -13.30 10.90 80.32
C ARG A 25 -12.92 11.95 79.26
N LYS A 26 -12.40 13.10 79.67
CA LYS A 26 -12.02 14.19 78.75
C LYS A 26 -10.88 13.81 77.80
N PRO A 27 -9.76 13.23 78.28
CA PRO A 27 -8.72 12.69 77.38
C PRO A 27 -9.26 11.68 76.36
N LEU A 28 -10.17 10.77 76.78
CA LEU A 28 -10.76 9.78 75.87
C LEU A 28 -11.65 10.41 74.79
N GLU A 29 -12.44 11.44 75.14
CA GLU A 29 -13.23 12.20 74.16
C GLU A 29 -12.34 12.91 73.13
N LEU A 30 -11.23 13.52 73.56
CA LEU A 30 -10.27 14.16 72.66
C LEU A 30 -9.61 13.14 71.72
N ILE A 31 -9.18 11.99 72.25
CA ILE A 31 -8.58 10.91 71.45
C ILE A 31 -9.59 10.39 70.42
N LYS A 32 -10.87 10.26 70.79
CA LYS A 32 -11.93 9.82 69.89
C LYS A 32 -12.10 10.79 68.72
N ASN A 33 -12.24 12.08 69.00
CA ASN A 33 -12.39 13.10 67.96
C ASN A 33 -11.19 13.12 67.00
N PHE A 34 -9.96 13.04 67.55
CA PHE A 34 -8.75 12.96 66.74
C PHE A 34 -8.71 11.72 65.84
N LYS A 35 -9.12 10.56 66.37
CA LYS A 35 -9.23 9.32 65.59
C LYS A 35 -10.26 9.46 64.46
N ASP A 36 -11.40 10.08 64.73
CA ASP A 36 -12.44 10.29 63.74
C ASP A 36 -11.96 11.22 62.62
N GLU A 37 -11.29 12.33 62.95
CA GLU A 37 -10.64 13.22 61.98
C GLU A 37 -9.59 12.50 61.12
N LEU A 38 -8.73 11.68 61.74
CA LEU A 38 -7.76 10.86 61.00
C LEU A 38 -8.44 9.87 60.03
N ASN A 39 -9.59 9.31 60.42
CA ASN A 39 -10.36 8.43 59.53
C ASN A 39 -10.95 9.18 58.34
N PHE A 40 -11.41 10.42 58.54
CA PHE A 40 -11.86 11.28 57.44
C PHE A 40 -10.72 11.60 56.48
N ILE A 41 -9.56 12.05 57.00
CA ILE A 41 -8.38 12.33 56.19
C ILE A 41 -7.96 11.08 55.40
N ARG A 42 -7.96 9.90 56.04
CA ARG A 42 -7.64 8.64 55.36
C ARG A 42 -8.61 8.33 54.21
N LYS A 43 -9.90 8.58 54.40
CA LYS A 43 -10.91 8.38 53.34
C LYS A 43 -10.67 9.32 52.16
N ASP A 44 -10.32 10.58 52.42
CA ASP A 44 -10.03 11.54 51.37
C ASP A 44 -8.77 11.19 50.59
N ILE A 45 -7.72 10.71 51.29
CA ILE A 45 -6.50 10.19 50.64
C ILE A 45 -6.84 9.03 49.71
N LEU A 46 -7.61 8.04 50.18
CA LEU A 46 -8.01 6.88 49.35
C LEU A 46 -8.81 7.30 48.11
N ASN A 47 -9.70 8.29 48.26
CA ASN A 47 -10.46 8.83 47.13
C ASN A 47 -9.53 9.52 46.11
N LEU A 48 -8.56 10.31 46.58
CA LEU A 48 -7.57 10.94 45.72
C LEU A 48 -6.69 9.93 44.99
N GLU A 49 -6.21 8.89 45.67
CA GLU A 49 -5.43 7.81 45.08
C GLU A 49 -6.21 7.10 43.96
N ASN A 50 -7.48 6.78 44.21
CA ASN A 50 -8.35 6.18 43.20
C ASN A 50 -8.57 7.10 41.99
N ASN A 51 -8.79 8.39 42.23
CA ASN A 51 -8.95 9.37 41.15
C ASN A 51 -7.68 9.52 40.31
N ILE A 52 -6.51 9.57 40.95
CA ILE A 52 -5.21 9.62 40.26
C ILE A 52 -5.02 8.37 39.40
N LYS A 53 -5.31 7.19 39.94
CA LYS A 53 -5.20 5.92 39.21
C LYS A 53 -6.14 5.88 38.00
N ASN A 54 -7.40 6.25 38.18
CA ASN A 54 -8.38 6.29 37.10
C ASN A 54 -7.97 7.27 35.98
N ASN A 55 -7.46 8.45 36.36
CA ASN A 55 -6.97 9.44 35.40
C ASN A 55 -5.73 8.94 34.65
N HIS A 56 -4.79 8.30 35.34
CA HIS A 56 -3.62 7.70 34.73
C HIS A 56 -4.02 6.65 33.67
N ASP A 57 -4.93 5.74 34.02
CA ASP A 57 -5.38 4.69 33.11
C ASP A 57 -6.16 5.27 31.92
N SER A 58 -6.98 6.31 32.14
CA SER A 58 -7.66 7.05 31.08
C SER A 58 -6.68 7.71 30.11
N LEU A 59 -5.66 8.41 30.62
CA LEU A 59 -4.63 9.05 29.80
C LEU A 59 -3.85 8.02 28.98
N LYS A 60 -3.46 6.90 29.60
CA LYS A 60 -2.76 5.81 28.91
C LYS A 60 -3.59 5.27 27.73
N ASN A 61 -4.87 5.01 27.95
CA ASN A 61 -5.78 4.53 26.90
C ASN A 61 -5.97 5.56 25.79
N ASN A 62 -6.09 6.85 26.13
CA ASN A 62 -6.20 7.92 25.15
C ASN A 62 -4.96 8.04 24.27
N VAL A 63 -3.76 7.93 24.85
CA VAL A 63 -2.50 7.93 24.08
C VAL A 63 -2.46 6.76 23.10
N ILE A 64 -2.84 5.56 23.54
CA ILE A 64 -2.91 4.37 22.69
C ILE A 64 -3.90 4.58 21.54
N ASN A 65 -5.10 5.11 21.83
CA ASN A 65 -6.10 5.38 20.81
C ASN A 65 -5.62 6.40 19.77
N ILE A 66 -4.98 7.49 20.21
CA ILE A 66 -4.41 8.50 19.31
C ILE A 66 -3.33 7.88 18.41
N GLN A 67 -2.48 7.01 18.95
CA GLN A 67 -1.47 6.30 18.17
C GLN A 67 -2.10 5.40 17.10
N PHE A 68 -3.12 4.62 17.46
CA PHE A 68 -3.85 3.78 16.51
C PHE A 68 -4.53 4.61 15.41
N GLN A 69 -5.16 5.72 15.76
CA GLN A 69 -5.80 6.62 14.79
C GLN A 69 -4.78 7.15 13.76
N LYS A 70 -3.63 7.64 14.25
CA LYS A 70 -2.55 8.14 13.36
C LYS A 70 -1.99 7.03 12.46
N GLN A 71 -1.79 5.82 12.99
CA GLN A 71 -1.32 4.68 12.18
C GLN A 71 -2.32 4.34 11.07
N ASN A 72 -3.61 4.30 11.39
CA ASN A 72 -4.65 4.02 10.39
C ASN A 72 -4.71 5.10 9.30
N GLU A 73 -4.59 6.38 9.67
CA GLU A 73 -4.55 7.48 8.71
C GLU A 73 -3.36 7.36 7.75
N ILE A 74 -2.17 7.05 8.28
CA ILE A 74 -0.96 6.82 7.46
C ILE A 74 -1.18 5.65 6.49
N ILE A 75 -1.74 4.53 6.95
CA ILE A 75 -2.00 3.35 6.11
C ILE A 75 -2.99 3.68 5.00
N GLU A 76 -4.09 4.37 5.31
CA GLU A 76 -5.09 4.73 4.30
C GLU A 76 -4.55 5.72 3.26
N ASN A 77 -3.70 6.66 3.66
CA ASN A 77 -3.03 7.56 2.72
C ASN A 77 -2.07 6.79 1.79
N HIS A 78 -1.24 5.89 2.32
CA HIS A 78 -0.36 5.05 1.49
C HIS A 78 -1.15 4.18 0.51
N LYS A 79 -2.27 3.59 0.92
CA LYS A 79 -3.14 2.81 0.02
C LYS A 79 -3.68 3.66 -1.13
N LYS A 80 -4.10 4.90 -0.85
CA LYS A 80 -4.60 5.83 -1.88
C LYS A 80 -3.50 6.21 -2.87
N GLU A 81 -2.30 6.50 -2.38
CA GLU A 81 -1.13 6.82 -3.22
C GLU A 81 -0.77 5.64 -4.13
N GLN A 82 -0.66 4.42 -3.58
CA GLN A 82 -0.42 3.22 -4.38
C GLN A 82 -1.51 2.96 -5.42
N PHE A 83 -2.78 3.17 -5.06
CA PHE A 83 -3.89 3.02 -6.01
C PHE A 83 -3.80 4.00 -7.18
N LEU A 84 -3.45 5.26 -6.92
CA LEU A 84 -3.27 6.28 -7.96
C LEU A 84 -2.09 5.91 -8.88
N GLU A 85 -0.99 5.42 -8.31
CA GLU A 85 0.17 4.97 -9.07
C GLU A 85 -0.17 3.79 -9.99
N ILE A 86 -0.82 2.75 -9.45
CA ILE A 86 -1.29 1.58 -10.23
C ILE A 86 -2.23 2.02 -11.36
N LYS A 87 -3.16 2.94 -11.09
CA LYS A 87 -4.08 3.46 -12.10
C LYS A 87 -3.34 4.18 -13.23
N SER A 88 -2.27 4.91 -12.91
CA SER A 88 -1.43 5.58 -13.91
C SER A 88 -0.68 4.57 -14.78
N ILE A 89 -0.10 3.52 -14.17
CA ILE A 89 0.62 2.44 -14.87
C ILE A 89 -0.34 1.70 -15.81
N ALA A 90 -1.55 1.36 -15.34
CA ALA A 90 -2.55 0.68 -16.16
C ALA A 90 -2.95 1.50 -17.40
N LYS A 91 -3.06 2.83 -17.26
CA LYS A 91 -3.32 3.73 -18.39
C LYS A 91 -2.16 3.73 -19.40
N GLN A 92 -0.93 3.81 -18.92
CA GLN A 92 0.27 3.73 -19.78
C GLN A 92 0.33 2.39 -20.53
N GLU A 93 -0.01 1.27 -19.87
CA GLU A 93 -0.04 -0.04 -20.51
C GLU A 93 -1.10 -0.12 -21.62
N GLN A 94 -2.28 0.48 -21.41
CA GLN A 94 -3.30 0.58 -22.46
C GLN A 94 -2.82 1.41 -23.65
N GLU A 95 -2.20 2.55 -23.41
CA GLU A 95 -1.62 3.40 -24.46
C GLU A 95 -0.54 2.64 -25.24
N LEU A 96 0.37 1.93 -24.56
CA LEU A 96 1.38 1.08 -25.19
C LEU A 96 0.76 -0.07 -26.01
N LYS A 97 -0.34 -0.68 -25.56
CA LYS A 97 -1.08 -1.69 -26.33
C LYS A 97 -1.67 -1.10 -27.61
N ILE A 98 -2.23 0.11 -27.56
CA ILE A 98 -2.75 0.81 -28.74
C ILE A 98 -1.62 1.10 -29.72
N ILE A 99 -0.52 1.69 -29.24
CA ILE A 99 0.66 2.00 -30.05
C ILE A 99 1.19 0.72 -30.71
N THR A 100 1.37 -0.35 -29.95
CA THR A 100 1.84 -1.66 -30.46
C THR A 100 0.87 -2.25 -31.49
N SER A 101 -0.44 -2.14 -31.26
CA SER A 101 -1.47 -2.60 -32.20
C SER A 101 -1.41 -1.82 -33.52
N ASN A 102 -1.23 -0.50 -33.46
CA ASN A 102 -1.07 0.34 -34.65
C ASN A 102 0.21 -0.02 -35.42
N PHE A 103 1.34 -0.15 -34.72
CA PHE A 103 2.59 -0.62 -35.34
C PHE A 103 2.45 -1.99 -36.01
N ARG A 104 1.69 -2.93 -35.43
CA ARG A 104 1.41 -4.24 -36.05
C ARG A 104 0.51 -4.14 -37.28
N LYS A 105 -0.48 -3.24 -37.28
CA LYS A 105 -1.39 -3.03 -38.42
C LYS A 105 -0.67 -2.42 -39.63
N ASP A 106 0.31 -1.57 -39.39
CA ASP A 106 1.03 -0.88 -40.47
C ASP A 106 2.14 -1.74 -41.09
N LYS A 107 2.61 -2.78 -40.39
CA LYS A 107 3.61 -3.73 -40.86
C LYS A 107 3.10 -4.58 -42.04
N LEU A 108 3.92 -4.80 -43.07
CA LEU A 108 3.64 -5.74 -44.16
C LEU A 108 4.10 -7.14 -43.74
N LEU A 109 3.25 -8.16 -43.88
CA LEU A 109 3.63 -9.54 -43.63
C LEU A 109 3.94 -10.25 -44.96
N ILE A 110 4.87 -11.21 -44.94
CA ILE A 110 5.28 -11.97 -46.14
C ILE A 110 4.09 -12.66 -46.82
N LYS A 111 3.14 -13.14 -46.02
CA LYS A 111 1.89 -13.77 -46.51
C LYS A 111 0.98 -12.80 -47.29
N ASP A 112 1.15 -11.50 -47.09
CA ASP A 112 0.36 -10.47 -47.77
C ASP A 112 0.96 -10.14 -49.16
N ILE A 113 2.14 -10.68 -49.48
CA ILE A 113 2.86 -10.47 -50.74
C ILE A 113 2.64 -11.68 -51.65
N GLU A 114 2.09 -11.42 -52.83
CA GLU A 114 1.88 -12.40 -53.89
C GLU A 114 2.76 -12.05 -55.09
N VAL A 115 3.66 -12.97 -55.48
CA VAL A 115 4.49 -12.81 -56.68
C VAL A 115 3.68 -13.31 -57.87
N ILE A 116 3.34 -12.41 -58.79
CA ILE A 116 2.47 -12.71 -59.94
C ILE A 116 3.27 -13.32 -61.09
N GLY A 117 4.51 -12.86 -61.29
CA GLY A 117 5.36 -13.33 -62.38
C GLY A 117 6.35 -12.27 -62.85
N ILE A 118 6.89 -12.46 -64.06
CA ILE A 118 7.86 -11.55 -64.66
C ILE A 118 7.12 -10.44 -65.42
N ASN A 119 7.66 -9.22 -65.40
CA ASN A 119 7.11 -8.09 -66.14
C ASN A 119 7.51 -8.16 -67.63
N ASP A 120 6.53 -8.43 -68.50
CA ASP A 120 6.77 -8.58 -69.94
C ASP A 120 7.31 -7.31 -70.61
N ASP A 121 6.83 -6.14 -70.20
CA ASP A 121 7.33 -4.86 -70.73
C ASP A 121 8.79 -4.62 -70.36
N PHE A 122 9.20 -5.02 -69.15
CA PHE A 122 10.59 -4.99 -68.72
C PHE A 122 11.42 -5.98 -69.54
N LEU A 123 10.97 -7.23 -69.70
CA LEU A 123 11.68 -8.24 -70.49
C LEU A 123 11.96 -7.79 -71.93
N GLN A 124 10.99 -7.12 -72.56
CA GLN A 124 11.12 -6.68 -73.95
C GLN A 124 12.07 -5.48 -74.12
N LYS A 125 12.29 -4.70 -73.06
CA LYS A 125 13.08 -3.45 -73.11
C LYS A 125 14.41 -3.54 -72.36
N ALA A 126 14.59 -4.56 -71.53
CA ALA A 126 15.76 -4.72 -70.67
C ALA A 126 17.03 -4.98 -71.48
N ASP A 127 18.12 -4.37 -71.04
CA ASP A 127 19.43 -4.69 -71.58
C ASP A 127 19.98 -6.02 -71.00
N LYS A 128 21.13 -6.47 -71.54
CA LYS A 128 21.77 -7.71 -71.10
C LYS A 128 22.12 -7.71 -69.60
N LEU A 129 22.52 -6.57 -69.04
CA LEU A 129 22.92 -6.45 -67.63
C LEU A 129 21.69 -6.54 -66.72
N GLU A 130 20.61 -5.87 -67.10
CA GLU A 130 19.33 -5.89 -66.40
C GLU A 130 18.74 -7.31 -66.35
N LEU A 131 18.79 -8.06 -67.45
CA LEU A 131 18.35 -9.46 -67.50
C LEU A 131 19.22 -10.37 -66.62
N ILE A 132 20.54 -10.19 -66.63
CA ILE A 132 21.45 -10.95 -65.75
C ILE A 132 21.15 -10.70 -64.28
N ASN A 133 20.89 -9.44 -63.90
CA ASN A 133 20.56 -9.08 -62.53
C ASN A 133 19.21 -9.67 -62.09
N LEU A 134 18.19 -9.60 -62.94
CA LEU A 134 16.89 -10.23 -62.67
C LEU A 134 17.05 -11.73 -62.39
N ILE A 135 17.82 -12.42 -63.24
CA ILE A 135 18.05 -13.86 -63.10
C ILE A 135 18.79 -14.16 -61.80
N LYS A 136 19.95 -13.53 -61.58
CA LYS A 136 20.82 -13.83 -60.44
C LYS A 136 20.22 -13.46 -59.09
N ASN A 137 19.52 -12.33 -59.03
CA ASN A 137 19.09 -11.77 -57.74
C ASN A 137 17.70 -12.25 -57.33
N TYR A 138 16.87 -12.68 -58.29
CA TYR A 138 15.47 -12.95 -57.97
C TYR A 138 14.92 -14.25 -58.58
N LEU A 139 15.32 -14.66 -59.78
CA LEU A 139 14.76 -15.88 -60.41
C LEU A 139 15.52 -17.15 -60.04
N THR A 140 16.83 -17.07 -59.78
CA THR A 140 17.61 -18.21 -59.26
C THR A 140 17.47 -18.38 -57.76
N ILE A 141 16.78 -17.44 -57.10
CA ILE A 141 16.60 -17.40 -55.65
C ILE A 141 15.16 -17.80 -55.31
N ASP A 142 14.97 -18.45 -54.16
CA ASP A 142 13.66 -18.85 -53.62
C ASP A 142 12.69 -17.64 -53.54
N GLU A 143 11.43 -17.87 -53.92
CA GLU A 143 10.30 -16.93 -53.81
C GLU A 143 10.24 -16.27 -52.42
N GLN A 144 10.54 -17.02 -51.37
CA GLN A 144 10.55 -16.52 -49.99
C GLN A 144 11.55 -15.37 -49.79
N ILE A 145 12.71 -15.41 -50.46
CA ILE A 145 13.72 -14.36 -50.36
C ILE A 145 13.27 -13.10 -51.11
N VAL A 146 12.64 -13.27 -52.28
CA VAL A 146 12.03 -12.15 -53.02
C VAL A 146 10.96 -11.46 -52.18
N LYS A 147 10.09 -12.22 -51.50
CA LYS A 147 9.08 -11.66 -50.60
C LYS A 147 9.71 -10.96 -49.39
N ASN A 148 10.79 -11.49 -48.83
CA ASN A 148 11.51 -10.84 -47.73
C ASN A 148 12.09 -9.49 -48.16
N GLU A 149 12.72 -9.42 -49.33
CA GLU A 149 13.28 -8.19 -49.89
C GLU A 149 12.18 -7.13 -50.10
N ILE A 150 11.03 -7.51 -50.68
CA ILE A 150 9.86 -6.62 -50.82
C ILE A 150 9.38 -6.11 -49.46
N LYS A 151 9.29 -7.01 -48.47
CA LYS A 151 8.85 -6.67 -47.10
C LYS A 151 9.82 -5.72 -46.41
N ASP A 152 11.12 -5.93 -46.58
CA ASP A 152 12.15 -5.13 -45.93
C ASP A 152 12.28 -3.75 -46.58
N GLN A 153 12.11 -3.65 -47.90
CA GLN A 153 11.95 -2.37 -48.59
C GLN A 153 10.70 -1.61 -48.11
N TRP A 154 9.55 -2.28 -47.98
CA TRP A 154 8.34 -1.67 -47.44
C TRP A 154 8.52 -1.14 -46.01
N ASP A 155 9.11 -1.96 -45.13
CA ASP A 155 9.31 -1.59 -43.72
C ASP A 155 10.36 -0.46 -43.56
N SER A 156 11.29 -0.31 -44.53
CA SER A 156 12.33 0.72 -44.53
C SER A 156 11.92 2.02 -45.22
N ASN A 157 11.06 1.96 -46.23
CA ASN A 157 10.62 3.11 -47.05
C ASN A 157 9.32 3.74 -46.55
N LYS A 158 9.21 3.96 -45.22
CA LYS A 158 7.97 4.40 -44.54
C LYS A 158 7.35 5.69 -45.08
N ASP A 159 8.15 6.54 -45.75
CA ASP A 159 7.72 7.88 -46.16
C ASP A 159 7.40 8.02 -47.67
N ILE A 160 7.67 6.99 -48.49
CA ILE A 160 7.58 7.07 -49.96
C ILE A 160 6.88 5.88 -50.64
N ASN A 161 6.52 4.82 -49.90
CA ASN A 161 5.82 3.62 -50.42
C ASN A 161 6.43 3.04 -51.70
N LEU A 162 7.73 3.20 -51.91
CA LEU A 162 8.41 2.74 -53.12
C LEU A 162 8.97 1.34 -52.86
N ILE A 163 8.48 0.34 -53.60
CA ILE A 163 9.08 -0.99 -53.68
C ILE A 163 9.67 -1.13 -55.09
N GLY A 164 10.94 -1.52 -55.19
CA GLY A 164 11.73 -1.43 -56.42
C GLY A 164 12.30 -2.76 -56.90
N VAL A 165 11.54 -3.85 -56.88
CA VAL A 165 11.99 -5.12 -57.47
C VAL A 165 11.78 -5.08 -58.99
N LYS A 166 12.81 -4.62 -59.71
CA LYS A 166 12.77 -4.50 -61.17
C LYS A 166 12.52 -5.86 -61.84
N GLY A 167 11.60 -5.87 -62.80
CA GLY A 167 11.30 -7.04 -63.63
C GLY A 167 10.36 -8.07 -63.00
N ILE A 168 9.91 -7.88 -61.76
CA ILE A 168 8.95 -8.79 -61.10
C ILE A 168 7.65 -8.05 -60.83
N ASN A 169 6.54 -8.64 -61.27
CA ASN A 169 5.21 -8.22 -60.90
C ASN A 169 4.81 -8.89 -59.59
N PHE A 170 4.35 -8.08 -58.64
CA PHE A 170 3.82 -8.55 -57.37
C PHE A 170 2.58 -7.74 -56.98
N LYS A 171 1.81 -8.29 -56.06
CA LYS A 171 0.64 -7.64 -55.48
C LYS A 171 0.70 -7.72 -53.97
N ILE A 172 0.26 -6.64 -53.32
CA ILE A 172 0.07 -6.60 -51.87
C ILE A 172 -1.42 -6.78 -51.60
N ASN A 173 -1.78 -7.92 -51.03
CA ASN A 173 -3.12 -8.23 -50.58
C ASN A 173 -3.24 -7.92 -49.07
N LYS A 174 -3.00 -6.68 -48.66
CA LYS A 174 -3.44 -6.22 -47.34
C LYS A 174 -4.95 -6.14 -47.42
N GLY A 175 -5.66 -7.06 -46.75
CA GLY A 175 -7.12 -7.07 -46.73
C GLY A 175 -7.65 -5.65 -46.57
N GLU A 176 -8.46 -5.20 -47.54
CA GLU A 176 -9.16 -3.94 -47.44
C GLU A 176 -9.96 -3.97 -46.13
N LYS A 177 -9.82 -2.91 -45.34
CA LYS A 177 -10.66 -2.70 -44.16
C LYS A 177 -12.09 -2.42 -44.58
#